data_AF-A0A7Y6GKA5-F1
#
_entry.id   AF-A0A7Y6GKA5-F1
#
_cell.length_a   1.000
_cell.length_b   1.000
_cell.length_c   1.000
_cell.angle_alpha   90.00
_cell.angle_beta   90.00
_cell.angle_gamma   90.00
#
_symmetry.space_group_name_H-M   'P 1'
#
loop_
_entity.id
_entity.type
_entity.pdbx_description
1 polymer ?
#
loop_
_entity_poly.entity_id
_entity_poly.type
_entity_poly.pdbx_seq_one_letter_code
_entity_poly.pdbx_strand_id
1 'polypeptide(L)'
;MMRDAVTCDREDCLAVFLEPLGLPEGRTTEDAAREAGWEHGEAGHTCPGCVAGRGPVLERGECERCLGATVDRTTPDQGEANVCHYCGRVAPYPPGSGEW
;
A
#
# COMPACT_ATOMS: atom_id res chain seq x y z
N MET A 1 -3.48 5.79 19.82
CA MET A 1 -3.21 4.38 19.50
C MET A 1 -1.94 4.34 18.67
N MET A 2 -0.97 3.50 19.06
CA MET A 2 0.23 3.27 18.26
C MET A 2 -0.09 2.16 17.26
N ARG A 3 0.30 2.33 15.99
CA ARG A 3 0.13 1.33 14.92
C ARG A 3 1.50 0.77 14.60
N ASP A 4 1.57 -0.50 14.28
CA ASP A 4 2.78 -1.07 13.70
C ASP A 4 3.00 -0.55 12.27
N ALA A 5 4.26 -0.55 11.86
CA ALA A 5 4.66 -0.16 10.52
C ALA A 5 5.68 -1.14 9.95
N VAL A 6 5.54 -1.45 8.67
CA VAL A 6 6.50 -2.24 7.88
C VAL A 6 7.13 -1.31 6.84
N THR A 7 8.45 -1.27 6.77
CA THR A 7 9.22 -0.48 5.79
C THR A 7 9.79 -1.39 4.71
N CYS A 8 10.02 -0.86 3.52
CA CYS A 8 10.74 -1.61 2.49
C CYS A 8 12.25 -1.51 2.69
N ASP A 9 12.94 -2.64 2.62
CA ASP A 9 14.39 -2.74 2.82
C ASP A 9 15.17 -2.70 1.48
N ARG A 10 14.49 -2.40 0.36
CA ARG A 10 15.15 -2.14 -0.92
C ARG A 10 15.75 -0.74 -0.93
N GLU A 11 16.93 -0.62 -1.55
CA GLU A 11 17.65 0.66 -1.67
C GLU A 11 16.72 1.76 -2.22
N ASP A 12 16.82 2.94 -1.59
CA ASP A 12 16.08 4.16 -1.93
C ASP A 12 14.54 4.01 -1.95
N CYS A 13 13.98 2.96 -1.35
CA CYS A 13 12.54 2.75 -1.31
C CYS A 13 11.90 3.35 -0.04
N LEU A 14 11.08 4.38 -0.21
CA LEU A 14 10.37 5.07 0.86
C LEU A 14 9.05 4.40 1.28
N ALA A 15 8.79 3.19 0.78
CA ALA A 15 7.52 2.51 0.97
C ALA A 15 7.30 2.15 2.44
N VAL A 16 6.08 2.39 2.90
CA VAL A 16 5.64 2.06 4.26
C VAL A 16 4.26 1.44 4.18
N PHE A 17 4.06 0.37 4.93
CA PHE A 17 2.75 -0.16 5.25
C PHE A 17 2.43 0.13 6.70
N LEU A 18 1.21 0.61 6.96
CA LEU A 18 0.72 0.89 8.30
C LEU A 18 -0.36 -0.13 8.65
N GLU A 19 -0.25 -0.74 9.82
CA GLU A 19 -1.23 -1.70 10.35
C GLU A 19 -2.67 -1.15 10.26
N PRO A 20 -3.65 -1.86 9.68
CA PRO A 20 -5.03 -1.35 9.59
C PRO A 20 -5.66 -1.05 10.96
N LEU A 21 -6.43 0.03 11.06
CA LEU A 21 -7.04 0.48 12.33
C LEU A 21 -8.03 -0.53 12.96
N GLY A 22 -8.57 -1.46 12.16
CA GLY A 22 -9.52 -2.48 12.60
C GLY A 22 -9.01 -3.89 12.39
N LEU A 23 -7.70 -4.11 12.56
CA LEU A 23 -7.11 -5.44 12.40
C LEU A 23 -7.76 -6.42 13.40
N PRO A 24 -8.36 -7.55 12.94
CA PRO A 24 -9.04 -8.49 13.82
C PRO A 24 -8.11 -9.10 14.87
N GLU A 25 -8.65 -9.43 16.04
CA GLU A 25 -7.88 -10.16 17.06
C GLU A 25 -7.29 -11.47 16.49
N GLY A 26 -6.02 -11.72 16.80
CA GLY A 26 -5.27 -12.87 16.30
C GLY A 26 -4.70 -12.72 14.89
N ARG A 27 -4.97 -11.61 14.19
CA ARG A 27 -4.29 -11.25 12.93
C ARG A 27 -3.10 -10.36 13.23
N THR A 28 -1.98 -10.60 12.55
CA THR A 28 -0.76 -9.81 12.72
C THR A 28 -0.63 -8.74 11.64
N THR A 29 0.17 -7.70 11.92
CA THR A 29 0.57 -6.70 10.91
C THR A 29 1.23 -7.34 9.70
N GLU A 30 2.02 -8.41 9.91
CA GLU A 30 2.65 -9.18 8.83
C GLU A 30 1.64 -9.89 7.92
N ASP A 31 0.57 -10.47 8.49
CA ASP A 31 -0.50 -11.07 7.70
C ASP A 31 -1.17 -10.04 6.80
N ALA A 32 -1.46 -8.86 7.37
CA ALA A 32 -2.08 -7.76 6.64
C ALA A 32 -1.13 -7.18 5.57
N ALA A 33 0.17 -7.06 5.86
CA ALA A 33 1.17 -6.63 4.91
C ALA A 33 1.27 -7.61 3.73
N ARG A 34 1.30 -8.92 4.01
CA ARG A 34 1.32 -9.97 2.99
C ARG A 34 0.09 -9.92 2.09
N GLU A 35 -1.10 -9.68 2.65
CA GLU A 35 -2.33 -9.49 1.86
C GLU A 35 -2.33 -8.20 1.03
N ALA A 36 -1.64 -7.17 1.50
CA ALA A 36 -1.37 -5.97 0.72
C ALA A 36 -0.34 -6.19 -0.41
N GLY A 37 0.30 -7.36 -0.47
CA GLY A 37 1.29 -7.74 -1.49
C GLY A 37 2.74 -7.47 -1.09
N TRP A 38 3.01 -7.31 0.21
CA TRP A 38 4.38 -7.31 0.72
C TRP A 38 4.93 -8.73 0.80
N GLU A 39 6.23 -8.85 0.60
CA GLU A 39 6.98 -10.08 0.82
C GLU A 39 8.01 -9.87 1.92
N HIS A 40 8.31 -10.91 2.68
CA HIS A 40 9.37 -10.92 3.68
C HIS A 40 10.29 -12.12 3.41
N GLY A 41 11.59 -11.86 3.29
CA GLY A 41 12.62 -12.87 3.06
C GLY A 41 13.93 -12.51 3.76
N GLU A 42 15.02 -13.19 3.40
CA GLU A 42 16.32 -13.01 4.07
C GLU A 42 16.85 -11.57 4.03
N ALA A 43 16.51 -10.84 2.96
CA ALA A 43 16.90 -9.45 2.77
C ALA A 43 15.88 -8.44 3.35
N GLY A 44 14.97 -8.89 4.22
CA GLY A 44 13.95 -8.06 4.83
C GLY A 44 12.65 -7.94 4.02
N HIS A 45 11.89 -6.89 4.28
CA HIS A 45 10.59 -6.63 3.70
C HIS A 45 10.70 -5.97 2.32
N THR A 46 9.88 -6.43 1.37
CA THR A 46 9.82 -5.90 0.01
C THR A 46 8.40 -5.42 -0.28
N CYS A 47 8.25 -4.15 -0.65
CA CYS A 47 6.95 -3.56 -0.95
C CYS A 47 6.36 -4.09 -2.27
N PRO A 48 5.04 -4.00 -2.48
CA PRO A 48 4.38 -4.53 -3.68
C PRO A 48 4.87 -3.88 -5.00
N GLY A 49 5.35 -2.63 -4.96
CA GLY A 49 5.95 -1.99 -6.13
C GLY A 49 7.28 -2.63 -6.53
N CYS A 50 8.15 -2.90 -5.55
CA CYS A 50 9.43 -3.57 -5.76
C CYS A 50 9.24 -5.05 -6.14
N VAL A 51 8.31 -5.77 -5.50
CA VAL A 51 7.96 -7.16 -5.86
C VAL A 51 7.54 -7.24 -7.33
N ALA A 52 6.72 -6.29 -7.79
CA ALA A 52 6.24 -6.25 -9.17
C ALA A 52 7.26 -5.67 -10.18
N GLY A 53 8.48 -5.32 -9.76
CA GLY A 53 9.49 -4.70 -10.62
C GLY A 53 9.12 -3.31 -11.15
N ARG A 54 8.16 -2.62 -10.52
CA ARG A 54 7.69 -1.28 -10.91
C ARG A 54 8.58 -0.15 -10.37
N GLY A 55 9.50 -0.49 -9.48
CA GLY A 55 10.50 0.42 -8.94
C GLY A 55 10.30 0.74 -7.46
N PRO A 56 11.30 1.37 -6.83
CA PRO A 56 11.18 1.87 -5.47
C PRO A 56 10.10 2.96 -5.39
N VAL A 57 9.45 3.08 -4.24
CA VAL A 57 8.61 4.23 -3.92
C VAL A 57 9.52 5.42 -3.65
N LEU A 58 9.45 6.45 -4.49
CA LEU A 58 10.29 7.65 -4.37
C LEU A 58 9.55 8.84 -3.76
N GLU A 59 8.22 8.79 -3.74
CA GLU A 59 7.36 9.85 -3.26
C GLU A 59 6.20 9.25 -2.46
N ARG A 60 6.02 9.75 -1.23
CA ARG A 60 4.92 9.31 -0.37
C ARG A 60 3.60 9.96 -0.78
N GLY A 61 2.50 9.25 -0.56
CA GLY A 61 1.14 9.71 -0.80
C GLY A 61 0.13 8.82 -0.07
N GLU A 62 -1.00 8.53 -0.71
CA GLU A 62 -2.19 8.01 -0.03
C GLU A 62 -2.42 6.51 -0.25
N CYS A 63 -1.55 5.83 -1.00
CA CYS A 63 -1.74 4.40 -1.25
C CYS A 63 -1.66 3.59 0.06
N GLU A 64 -2.76 2.98 0.48
CA GLU A 64 -2.84 2.15 1.69
C GLU A 64 -1.88 0.94 1.70
N ARG A 65 -1.39 0.53 0.52
CA ARG A 65 -0.53 -0.65 0.39
C ARG A 65 0.96 -0.34 0.46
N CYS A 66 1.40 0.85 0.10
CA CYS A 66 2.84 1.17 0.09
C CYS A 66 3.16 2.61 0.49
N LEU A 67 2.15 3.40 0.83
CA LEU A 67 2.20 4.84 1.03
C LEU A 67 2.85 5.60 -0.11
N GLY A 68 2.84 5.06 -1.33
CA GLY A 68 3.26 5.76 -2.53
C GLY A 68 2.20 6.71 -3.09
N ALA A 69 2.63 7.71 -3.85
CA ALA A 69 1.75 8.65 -4.55
C ALA A 69 0.73 7.95 -5.46
N THR A 70 -0.45 8.54 -5.54
CA THR A 70 -1.60 8.12 -6.36
C THR A 70 -1.95 9.21 -7.37
N VAL A 71 -2.57 8.81 -8.47
CA VAL A 71 -3.17 9.72 -9.46
C VAL A 71 -4.61 9.34 -9.74
N ASP A 72 -5.43 10.37 -9.92
CA ASP A 72 -6.79 10.23 -10.42
C ASP A 72 -6.78 9.71 -11.86
N ARG A 73 -7.59 8.68 -12.11
CA ARG A 73 -7.79 8.09 -13.43
C ARG A 73 -9.23 7.64 -13.59
N THR A 74 -9.76 7.78 -14.81
CA THR A 74 -10.98 7.08 -15.20
C THR A 74 -10.64 5.64 -15.55
N THR A 75 -11.28 4.69 -14.88
CA THR A 75 -11.17 3.25 -15.13
C THR A 75 -12.46 2.72 -15.76
N PRO A 76 -12.39 1.72 -16.65
CA PRO A 76 -13.58 1.20 -17.34
C PRO A 76 -14.68 0.70 -16.39
N ASP A 77 -14.28 0.07 -15.28
CA ASP A 77 -15.20 -0.64 -14.38
C ASP A 77 -15.55 0.15 -13.11
N GLN A 78 -14.77 1.16 -12.72
CA GLN A 78 -14.95 1.87 -11.44
C GLN A 78 -15.20 3.38 -11.59
N GLY A 79 -15.24 3.90 -12.82
CA GLY A 79 -15.35 5.35 -13.03
C GLY A 79 -14.08 6.06 -12.57
N GLU A 80 -14.22 7.17 -11.86
CA GLU A 80 -13.07 7.87 -11.27
C GLU A 80 -12.44 7.06 -10.14
N ALA A 81 -11.12 6.88 -10.19
CA ALA A 81 -10.37 6.09 -9.22
C ALA A 81 -8.97 6.67 -8.98
N ASN A 82 -8.50 6.51 -7.75
CA ASN A 82 -7.12 6.74 -7.37
C ASN A 82 -6.27 5.51 -7.71
N VAL A 83 -5.25 5.68 -8.56
CA VAL A 83 -4.33 4.61 -8.94
C VAL A 83 -2.94 4.91 -8.42
N CYS A 84 -2.37 4.01 -7.61
CA CYS A 84 -0.99 4.16 -7.12
C CYS A 84 0.02 4.04 -8.27
N HIS A 85 0.94 5.00 -8.37
CA HIS A 85 2.02 5.00 -9.36
C HIS A 85 2.93 3.79 -9.26
N TYR A 86 3.13 3.29 -8.04
CA TYR A 86 4.16 2.30 -7.73
C TYR A 86 3.61 0.89 -7.73
N CYS A 87 2.62 0.58 -6.88
CA CYS A 87 2.08 -0.78 -6.78
C CYS A 87 0.88 -1.04 -7.71
N GLY A 88 0.34 -0.01 -8.37
CA GLY A 88 -0.81 -0.15 -9.27
C GLY A 88 -2.15 -0.42 -8.58
N ARG A 89 -2.21 -0.36 -7.24
CA ARG A 89 -3.48 -0.47 -6.50
C ARG A 89 -4.45 0.59 -7.00
N VAL A 90 -5.64 0.14 -7.35
CA VAL A 90 -6.79 1.00 -7.65
C VAL A 90 -7.65 1.10 -6.38
N ALA A 91 -7.97 2.33 -6.00
CA ALA A 91 -8.92 2.66 -4.94
C ALA A 91 -10.00 3.57 -5.54
N PRO A 92 -11.26 3.45 -5.10
CA PRO A 92 -12.34 4.31 -5.61
C PRO A 92 -12.06 5.79 -5.29
N TYR A 93 -12.50 6.68 -6.18
CA TYR A 93 -12.51 8.13 -5.98
C TYR A 93 -13.95 8.69 -6.07
N PRO A 94 -14.34 9.62 -5.18
CA PRO A 94 -13.63 10.01 -3.97
C PRO A 94 -13.50 8.85 -2.97
N PRO A 95 -12.51 8.86 -2.06
CA PRO A 95 -12.39 7.85 -1.02
C PRO A 95 -13.63 7.91 -0.13
N GLY A 96 -14.58 6.98 -0.35
CA GLY A 96 -15.79 6.78 0.45
C GLY A 96 -16.74 7.99 0.51
N SER A 97 -17.82 7.95 -0.26
CA SER A 97 -19.11 8.55 0.15
C SER A 97 -19.88 7.64 1.14
N GLY A 98 -19.22 6.63 1.70
CA GLY A 98 -19.76 5.77 2.74
C GLY A 98 -19.58 6.46 4.09
N GLU A 99 -20.68 7.02 4.56
CA GLU A 99 -21.00 7.50 5.92
C GLU A 99 -19.86 7.40 6.96
N TRP A 100 -19.37 8.58 7.39
CA TRP A 100 -18.45 8.77 8.51
C TRP A 100 -19.11 8.53 9.87
#